data_AF-A0A1Q7BUY8-F1
#
_entry.id   AF-A0A1Q7BUY8-F1
#
_cell.length_a   1.000
_cell.length_b   1.000
_cell.length_c   1.000
_cell.angle_alpha   90.00
_cell.angle_beta   90.00
_cell.angle_gamma   90.00
#
_symmetry.space_group_name_H-M   'P 1'
#
loop_
_entity.id
_entity.type
_entity.pdbx_description
1 polymer ?
#
loop_
_entity_poly.entity_id
_entity_poly.type
_entity_poly.pdbx_seq_one_letter_code
_entity_poly.pdbx_strand_id
1 'polypeptide(L)'
;MVFPLLRKAINYYLHFLAKDSSGTYHLPSTFSPEYAATKDCNYDLALIHWGCATLLASATRLGITDPLAAKWQDVLDHLVKPPQDSNGFRIGADVTLTSGHRHYSHLLWFYPLYQLDVTTSTTNRSALTTSLNHWLSFASGQQGYTFTGSGSMYAVLGDGTKARTQLGTLLDKFVQPNTMYKESGPVIETPLSGAQTMHDMVIQSWGGTLRVFPGVPASWADVTIHNLRTEGAFLVSAVRKAGKTQFIRVKSLAGEPCKVLPGGLAGPYDVQSLSGGGPVTFKQNSDGTLSITLASNDEVVITTSGTSPDLTIAPVGGDNKRYWGLP
;
A
#
# COMPACT_ATOMS: atom_id res chain seq x y z
N MET A 1 20.49 9.43 -7.42
CA MET A 1 19.69 10.67 -7.24
C MET A 1 18.83 10.63 -5.98
N VAL A 2 18.06 9.56 -5.72
CA VAL A 2 17.12 9.51 -4.58
C VAL A 2 17.81 9.49 -3.21
N PHE A 3 18.84 8.67 -3.01
CA PHE A 3 19.53 8.54 -1.72
C PHE A 3 20.08 9.88 -1.16
N PRO A 4 20.86 10.68 -1.92
CA PRO A 4 21.34 11.97 -1.41
C PRO A 4 20.22 12.98 -1.09
N LEU A 5 19.09 12.94 -1.80
CA LEU A 5 17.96 13.83 -1.53
C LEU A 5 17.25 13.44 -0.22
N LEU A 6 16.94 12.15 -0.05
CA LEU A 6 16.32 11.66 1.18
C LEU A 6 17.23 11.90 2.39
N ARG A 7 18.54 11.70 2.22
CA ARG A 7 19.55 12.01 3.24
C ARG A 7 19.46 13.46 3.71
N LYS A 8 19.36 14.41 2.79
CA LYS A 8 19.22 15.84 3.12
C LYS A 8 17.89 16.12 3.84
N ALA A 9 16.79 15.53 3.39
CA ALA A 9 15.48 15.69 4.01
C ALA A 9 15.46 15.16 5.46
N ILE A 10 16.01 13.97 5.70
CA ILE A 10 16.12 13.42 7.06
C ILE A 10 17.09 14.22 7.92
N ASN A 11 18.22 14.66 7.36
CA ASN A 11 19.16 15.50 8.09
C ASN A 11 18.53 16.81 8.58
N TYR A 12 17.56 17.37 7.83
CA TYR A 12 16.77 18.51 8.30
C TYR A 12 16.00 18.15 9.59
N TYR A 13 15.24 17.05 9.60
CA TYR A 13 14.53 16.60 10.81
C TYR A 13 15.46 16.30 11.99
N LEU A 14 16.66 15.74 11.74
CA LEU A 14 17.65 15.46 12.80
C LEU A 14 18.07 16.70 13.59
N HIS A 15 17.95 17.92 13.03
CA HIS A 15 18.26 19.16 13.74
C HIS A 15 17.19 19.55 14.77
N PHE A 16 15.96 19.06 14.63
CA PHE A 16 14.84 19.42 15.51
C PHE A 16 14.51 18.31 16.51
N LEU A 17 14.89 17.06 16.23
CA LEU A 17 14.68 15.94 17.15
C LEU A 17 15.49 16.14 18.44
N ALA A 18 14.80 16.09 19.58
CA ALA A 18 15.39 16.18 20.90
C ALA A 18 15.21 14.86 21.65
N LYS A 19 16.30 14.36 22.27
CA LYS A 19 16.22 13.24 23.20
C LYS A 19 15.80 13.74 24.58
N ASP A 20 14.82 13.09 25.19
CA ASP A 20 14.48 13.32 26.59
C ASP A 20 15.48 12.62 27.54
N SER A 21 15.27 12.74 28.85
CA SER A 21 16.13 12.10 29.86
C SER A 21 16.05 10.56 29.86
N SER A 22 15.02 9.99 29.23
CA SER A 22 14.89 8.54 29.04
C SER A 22 15.62 8.04 27.79
N GLY A 23 16.13 8.95 26.96
CA GLY A 23 16.79 8.64 25.70
C GLY A 23 15.81 8.50 24.52
N THR A 24 14.55 8.90 24.67
CA THR A 24 13.53 8.86 23.61
C THR A 24 13.58 10.14 22.77
N TYR A 25 13.61 10.03 21.44
CA TYR A 25 13.50 11.15 20.53
C TYR A 25 12.06 11.64 20.39
N HIS A 26 11.89 12.94 20.57
CA HIS A 26 10.65 13.67 20.37
C HIS A 26 10.81 14.77 19.32
N LEU A 27 9.71 15.08 18.64
CA LEU A 27 9.59 16.25 17.80
C LEU A 27 9.01 17.43 18.58
N PRO A 28 9.55 18.65 18.36
CA PRO A 28 8.89 19.86 18.84
C PRO A 28 7.53 20.03 18.14
N SER A 29 6.80 21.08 18.52
CA SER A 29 5.52 21.37 17.86
C SER A 29 5.72 21.60 16.37
N THR A 30 5.07 20.77 15.55
CA THR A 30 4.91 20.96 14.11
C THR A 30 3.42 21.15 13.81
N PHE A 31 2.97 20.89 12.58
CA PHE A 31 1.58 21.06 12.17
C PHE A 31 1.09 19.85 11.37
N SER A 32 0.08 19.15 11.89
CA SER A 32 -0.62 18.13 11.10
C SER A 32 -1.44 18.82 10.03
N PRO A 33 -1.25 18.50 8.73
CA PRO A 33 -1.84 19.21 7.61
C PRO A 33 -3.32 19.57 7.81
N GLU A 34 -3.55 20.88 7.88
CA GLU A 34 -4.86 21.51 8.01
C GLU A 34 -5.73 21.06 9.19
N TYR A 35 -5.11 20.53 10.25
CA TYR A 35 -5.84 20.14 11.46
C TYR A 35 -5.39 20.93 12.68
N ALA A 36 -4.15 20.74 13.15
CA ALA A 36 -3.66 21.38 14.37
C ALA A 36 -2.13 21.37 14.47
N ALA A 37 -1.60 22.34 15.22
CA ALA A 37 -0.23 22.32 15.71
C ALA A 37 -0.12 21.41 16.92
N THR A 38 0.88 20.53 16.96
CA THR A 38 1.14 19.67 18.12
C THR A 38 2.57 19.13 18.11
N LYS A 39 3.07 18.74 19.29
CA LYS A 39 4.32 17.98 19.41
C LYS A 39 4.10 16.56 18.92
N ASP A 40 5.18 15.91 18.50
CA ASP A 40 5.12 14.51 18.08
C ASP A 40 4.01 14.27 17.05
N CYS A 41 3.84 15.20 16.09
CA CYS A 41 2.85 15.04 15.02
C CYS A 41 3.03 13.68 14.37
N ASN A 42 1.97 12.88 14.39
CA ASN A 42 2.01 11.47 14.00
C ASN A 42 2.47 11.31 12.53
N TYR A 43 2.04 12.25 11.67
CA TYR A 43 2.47 12.41 10.28
C TYR A 43 4.01 12.54 10.14
N ASP A 44 4.62 13.46 10.88
CA ASP A 44 6.07 13.72 10.79
C ASP A 44 6.86 12.53 11.33
N LEU A 45 6.42 11.94 12.44
CA LEU A 45 7.06 10.75 13.00
C LEU A 45 7.05 9.58 12.01
N ALA A 46 5.95 9.36 11.29
CA ALA A 46 5.85 8.33 10.25
C ALA A 46 6.89 8.54 9.14
N LEU A 47 7.05 9.78 8.69
CA LEU A 47 8.00 10.15 7.63
C LEU A 47 9.46 10.04 8.09
N ILE A 48 9.76 10.43 9.33
CA ILE A 48 11.10 10.28 9.90
C ILE A 48 11.47 8.80 10.03
N HIS A 49 10.57 7.99 10.57
CA HIS A 49 10.76 6.56 10.69
C HIS A 49 10.99 5.92 9.31
N TRP A 50 10.07 6.17 8.37
CA TRP A 50 10.19 5.67 6.99
C TRP A 50 11.49 6.11 6.32
N GLY A 51 11.88 7.38 6.45
CA GLY A 51 13.07 7.88 5.78
C GLY A 51 14.37 7.34 6.39
N CYS A 52 14.46 7.19 7.71
CA CYS A 52 15.61 6.56 8.36
C CYS A 52 15.74 5.08 7.96
N ALA A 53 14.64 4.32 7.99
CA ALA A 53 14.62 2.92 7.57
C ALA A 53 14.99 2.77 6.08
N THR A 54 14.44 3.63 5.23
CA THR A 54 14.72 3.63 3.78
C THR A 54 16.18 3.99 3.49
N LEU A 55 16.76 4.94 4.22
CA LEU A 55 18.18 5.28 4.08
C LEU A 55 19.09 4.11 4.45
N LEU A 56 18.82 3.42 5.57
CA LEU A 56 19.61 2.25 5.97
C LEU A 56 19.48 1.08 4.98
N ALA A 57 18.26 0.78 4.54
CA ALA A 57 18.01 -0.25 3.53
C ALA A 57 18.71 0.08 2.20
N SER A 58 18.63 1.34 1.77
CA SER A 58 19.27 1.81 0.54
C SER A 58 20.79 1.82 0.65
N ALA A 59 21.35 2.23 1.79
CA ALA A 59 22.78 2.25 2.03
C ALA A 59 23.37 0.83 1.94
N THR A 60 22.72 -0.12 2.63
CA THR A 60 23.06 -1.55 2.55
C THR A 60 23.01 -2.05 1.11
N ARG A 61 21.89 -1.80 0.41
CA ARG A 61 21.67 -2.29 -0.96
C ARG A 61 22.67 -1.71 -1.97
N LEU A 62 23.05 -0.45 -1.80
CA LEU A 62 23.95 0.25 -2.72
C LEU A 62 25.43 0.16 -2.31
N GLY A 63 25.75 -0.52 -1.21
CA GLY A 63 27.13 -0.58 -0.68
C GLY A 63 27.66 0.78 -0.21
N ILE A 64 26.78 1.68 0.23
CA ILE A 64 27.15 3.02 0.69
C ILE A 64 27.47 2.99 2.18
N THR A 65 28.67 3.40 2.56
CA THR A 65 29.02 3.71 3.95
C THR A 65 28.76 5.19 4.23
N ASP A 66 27.67 5.52 4.92
CA ASP A 66 27.34 6.90 5.31
C ASP A 66 27.67 7.14 6.78
N PRO A 67 28.36 8.25 7.14
CA PRO A 67 28.64 8.57 8.55
C PRO A 67 27.38 8.77 9.41
N LEU A 68 26.22 9.05 8.81
CA LEU A 68 24.96 9.20 9.54
C LEU A 68 24.21 7.88 9.76
N ALA A 69 24.68 6.74 9.23
CA ALA A 69 23.98 5.46 9.36
C ALA A 69 23.70 5.08 10.82
N ALA A 70 24.69 5.22 11.71
CA ALA A 70 24.50 4.95 13.14
C ALA A 70 23.47 5.89 13.78
N LYS A 71 23.40 7.15 13.34
CA LYS A 71 22.41 8.11 13.82
C LYS A 71 21.00 7.77 13.33
N TRP A 72 20.83 7.31 12.09
CA TRP A 72 19.53 6.86 11.59
C TRP A 72 19.03 5.64 12.35
N GLN A 73 19.91 4.68 12.64
CA GLN A 73 19.56 3.51 13.45
C GLN A 73 19.17 3.93 14.87
N ASP A 74 19.97 4.79 15.51
CA ASP A 74 19.67 5.33 16.84
C ASP A 74 18.32 6.07 16.88
N VAL A 75 17.94 6.77 15.81
CA VAL A 75 16.59 7.36 15.70
C VAL A 75 15.52 6.29 15.60
N LEU A 76 15.67 5.25 14.77
CA LEU A 76 14.67 4.19 14.68
C LEU A 76 14.46 3.46 16.02
N ASP A 77 15.54 3.18 16.73
CA ASP A 77 15.51 2.43 17.99
C ASP A 77 14.87 3.24 19.13
N HIS A 78 14.95 4.57 19.06
CA HIS A 78 14.56 5.46 20.16
C HIS A 78 13.53 6.53 19.77
N LEU A 79 12.94 6.50 18.58
CA LEU A 79 11.85 7.42 18.23
C LEU A 79 10.64 7.12 19.11
N VAL A 80 9.99 8.16 19.62
CA VAL A 80 8.73 8.02 20.33
C VAL A 80 7.73 7.20 19.50
N LYS A 81 7.02 6.29 20.17
CA LYS A 81 5.98 5.49 19.52
C LYS A 81 4.87 6.42 18.99
N PRO A 82 4.16 6.03 17.91
CA PRO A 82 3.06 6.83 17.38
C PRO A 82 2.07 7.17 18.49
N PRO A 83 1.77 8.46 18.76
CA PRO A 83 0.78 8.84 19.75
C PRO A 83 -0.58 8.19 19.43
N GLN A 84 -1.16 7.51 20.42
CA GLN A 84 -2.39 6.74 20.27
C GLN A 84 -3.15 6.60 21.59
N ASP A 85 -4.44 6.30 21.52
CA ASP A 85 -5.30 5.93 22.65
C ASP A 85 -6.35 4.87 22.26
N SER A 86 -7.41 4.72 23.05
CA SER A 86 -8.47 3.74 22.81
C SER A 86 -9.22 3.94 21.49
N ASN A 87 -9.18 5.15 20.90
CA ASN A 87 -9.76 5.46 19.59
C ASN A 87 -8.76 5.28 18.45
N GLY A 88 -7.54 4.80 18.73
CA GLY A 88 -6.48 4.62 17.75
C GLY A 88 -5.51 5.80 17.73
N PHE A 89 -4.97 6.08 16.55
CA PHE A 89 -3.88 7.05 16.37
C PHE A 89 -4.37 8.47 16.56
N ARG A 90 -3.60 9.24 17.34
CA ARG A 90 -3.81 10.66 17.58
C ARG A 90 -3.16 11.50 16.49
N ILE A 91 -3.54 12.78 16.43
CA ILE A 91 -2.90 13.76 15.55
C ILE A 91 -1.45 14.03 15.98
N GLY A 92 -1.20 14.07 17.29
CA GLY A 92 0.12 14.10 17.91
C GLY A 92 0.02 13.83 19.41
N ALA A 93 1.06 14.18 20.18
CA ALA A 93 1.14 13.85 21.61
C ALA A 93 -0.10 14.33 22.40
N ASP A 94 -0.48 15.58 22.19
CA ASP A 94 -1.49 16.27 23.00
C ASP A 94 -2.82 16.53 22.24
N VAL A 95 -2.93 16.08 20.99
CA VAL A 95 -4.10 16.37 20.14
C VAL A 95 -4.72 15.09 19.61
N THR A 96 -5.95 14.82 20.03
CA THR A 96 -6.79 13.72 19.52
C THR A 96 -7.61 14.20 18.31
N LEU A 97 -8.01 13.26 17.46
CA LEU A 97 -8.99 13.54 16.40
C LEU A 97 -10.39 13.63 17.02
N THR A 98 -11.00 14.82 16.98
CA THR A 98 -12.31 15.11 17.59
C THR A 98 -13.38 15.55 16.59
N SER A 99 -13.01 15.68 15.32
CA SER A 99 -13.86 16.18 14.24
C SER A 99 -13.48 15.52 12.91
N GLY A 100 -14.42 15.54 11.97
CA GLY A 100 -14.17 15.02 10.64
C GLY A 100 -13.26 15.94 9.85
N HIS A 101 -12.38 15.33 9.06
CA HIS A 101 -11.38 16.02 8.26
C HIS A 101 -11.04 15.19 7.03
N ARG A 102 -10.73 15.86 5.91
CA ARG A 102 -10.45 15.15 4.66
C ARG A 102 -9.09 14.44 4.65
N HIS A 103 -8.13 14.95 5.43
CA HIS A 103 -6.77 14.41 5.49
C HIS A 103 -6.66 13.28 6.50
N TYR A 104 -5.91 12.24 6.13
CA TYR A 104 -5.56 11.09 6.96
C TYR A 104 -4.10 11.13 7.43
N SER A 105 -3.58 12.33 7.71
CA SER A 105 -2.14 12.54 7.99
C SER A 105 -1.61 11.71 9.16
N HIS A 106 -2.43 11.46 10.18
CA HIS A 106 -2.08 10.63 11.33
C HIS A 106 -2.07 9.13 11.01
N LEU A 107 -2.47 8.71 9.81
CA LEU A 107 -2.48 7.32 9.35
C LEU A 107 -1.34 7.00 8.38
N LEU A 108 -0.33 7.87 8.24
CA LEU A 108 0.77 7.63 7.30
C LEU A 108 1.62 6.40 7.64
N TRP A 109 1.71 6.01 8.91
CA TRP A 109 2.30 4.73 9.32
C TRP A 109 1.63 3.52 8.66
N PHE A 110 0.35 3.66 8.33
CA PHE A 110 -0.43 2.63 7.68
C PHE A 110 -0.32 2.73 6.16
N TYR A 111 -0.77 3.84 5.60
CA TYR A 111 -0.79 4.07 4.16
C TYR A 111 -0.41 5.54 3.86
N PRO A 112 0.49 5.80 2.91
CA PRO A 112 1.08 4.86 1.95
C PRO A 112 2.43 4.27 2.40
N LEU A 113 2.86 4.47 3.66
CA LEU A 113 4.23 4.09 4.06
C LEU A 113 4.38 2.64 4.53
N TYR A 114 3.30 1.96 4.94
CA TYR A 114 3.34 0.55 5.38
C TYR A 114 4.38 0.27 6.49
N GLN A 115 4.52 1.19 7.45
CA GLN A 115 5.52 1.10 8.52
C GLN A 115 5.11 0.12 9.63
N LEU A 116 3.83 -0.23 9.71
CA LEU A 116 3.30 -1.22 10.64
C LEU A 116 2.70 -2.37 9.85
N ASP A 117 3.22 -3.58 10.07
CA ASP A 117 2.70 -4.77 9.41
C ASP A 117 1.27 -5.06 9.87
N VAL A 118 0.33 -5.13 8.93
CA VAL A 118 -1.08 -5.50 9.16
C VAL A 118 -1.42 -6.91 8.66
N THR A 119 -0.44 -7.63 8.11
CA THR A 119 -0.63 -8.98 7.57
C THR A 119 -0.49 -10.05 8.63
N THR A 120 0.51 -9.94 9.50
CA THR A 120 0.77 -10.95 10.55
C THR A 120 0.58 -10.41 11.96
N SER A 121 0.80 -9.11 12.20
CA SER A 121 0.58 -8.50 13.52
C SER A 121 -0.89 -8.14 13.75
N THR A 122 -1.57 -8.94 14.57
CA THR A 122 -2.97 -8.68 14.99
C THR A 122 -3.09 -7.39 15.79
N THR A 123 -2.09 -7.06 16.60
CA THR A 123 -2.04 -5.80 17.38
C THR A 123 -2.03 -4.58 16.47
N ASN A 124 -1.11 -4.54 15.49
CA ASN A 124 -1.03 -3.42 14.54
C ASN A 124 -2.27 -3.32 13.68
N ARG A 125 -2.75 -4.47 13.17
CA ARG A 125 -3.98 -4.54 12.38
C ARG A 125 -5.18 -3.99 13.15
N SER A 126 -5.32 -4.34 14.42
CA SER A 126 -6.37 -3.83 15.29
C SER A 126 -6.25 -2.32 15.49
N ALA A 127 -5.08 -1.83 15.89
CA ALA A 127 -4.86 -0.40 16.13
C ALA A 127 -5.15 0.45 14.89
N LEU A 128 -4.68 0.04 13.72
CA LEU A 128 -4.88 0.75 12.46
C LEU A 128 -6.33 0.66 11.96
N THR A 129 -6.99 -0.49 12.14
CA THR A 129 -8.42 -0.62 11.83
C THR A 129 -9.28 0.27 12.72
N THR A 130 -8.98 0.32 14.02
CA THR A 130 -9.65 1.23 14.97
C THR A 130 -9.44 2.69 14.56
N SER A 131 -8.20 3.07 14.21
CA SER A 131 -7.87 4.44 13.80
C SER A 131 -8.60 4.85 12.50
N LEU A 132 -8.64 3.96 11.50
CA LEU A 132 -9.38 4.17 10.26
C LEU A 132 -10.89 4.34 10.52
N ASN A 133 -11.47 3.46 11.34
CA ASN A 133 -12.88 3.53 11.68
C ASN A 133 -13.22 4.80 12.47
N HIS A 134 -12.37 5.22 13.40
CA HIS A 134 -12.53 6.46 14.17
C HIS A 134 -12.51 7.67 13.25
N TRP A 135 -11.53 7.76 12.34
CA TRP A 135 -11.46 8.83 11.34
C TRP A 135 -12.73 8.91 10.48
N LEU A 136 -13.22 7.77 9.98
CA LEU A 136 -14.40 7.71 9.12
C LEU A 136 -15.73 7.87 9.88
N SER A 137 -15.73 7.78 11.22
CA SER A 137 -16.94 7.95 12.03
C SER A 137 -17.50 9.38 11.98
N PHE A 138 -16.66 10.35 11.62
CA PHE A 138 -17.06 11.75 11.46
C PHE A 138 -17.43 12.04 10.00
N ALA A 139 -18.70 12.28 9.73
CA ALA A 139 -19.19 12.55 8.37
C ALA A 139 -18.83 13.95 7.85
N SER A 140 -18.65 14.94 8.73
CA SER A 140 -18.33 16.31 8.34
C SER A 140 -16.92 16.40 7.75
N GLY A 141 -16.70 17.31 6.78
CA GLY A 141 -15.37 17.58 6.25
C GLY A 141 -14.76 16.48 5.36
N GLN A 142 -15.46 15.36 5.11
CA GLN A 142 -15.02 14.35 4.15
C GLN A 142 -15.10 14.88 2.72
N GLN A 143 -14.07 14.56 1.93
CA GLN A 143 -13.96 14.96 0.51
C GLN A 143 -13.49 13.76 -0.32
N GLY A 144 -13.43 13.89 -1.65
CA GLY A 144 -12.96 12.81 -2.53
C GLY A 144 -11.65 12.15 -2.07
N TYR A 145 -10.70 12.95 -1.56
CA TYR A 145 -9.44 12.44 -1.02
C TYR A 145 -9.62 11.44 0.14
N THR A 146 -10.59 11.68 1.03
CA THR A 146 -10.99 10.77 2.11
C THR A 146 -11.27 9.36 1.57
N PHE A 147 -12.10 9.29 0.53
CA PHE A 147 -12.58 8.03 -0.04
C PHE A 147 -11.49 7.27 -0.80
N THR A 148 -10.54 7.98 -1.43
CA THR A 148 -9.39 7.32 -2.06
C THR A 148 -8.44 6.75 -1.00
N GLY A 149 -8.08 7.51 0.03
CA GLY A 149 -7.19 7.05 1.10
C GLY A 149 -7.77 5.87 1.88
N SER A 150 -9.03 5.99 2.32
CA SER A 150 -9.72 4.90 3.02
C SER A 150 -9.92 3.67 2.12
N GLY A 151 -10.18 3.87 0.82
CA GLY A 151 -10.30 2.79 -0.15
C GLY A 151 -9.03 1.95 -0.24
N SER A 152 -7.87 2.60 -0.38
CA SER A 152 -6.58 1.90 -0.38
C SER A 152 -6.30 1.22 0.95
N MET A 153 -6.60 1.86 2.08
CA MET A 153 -6.45 1.25 3.40
C MET A 153 -7.33 0.00 3.58
N TYR A 154 -8.59 0.02 3.13
CA TYR A 154 -9.44 -1.16 3.14
C TYR A 154 -8.91 -2.27 2.21
N ALA A 155 -8.38 -1.92 1.04
CA ALA A 155 -7.74 -2.88 0.14
C ALA A 155 -6.50 -3.52 0.80
N VAL A 156 -5.71 -2.76 1.54
CA VAL A 156 -4.55 -3.26 2.32
C VAL A 156 -5.00 -4.19 3.45
N LEU A 157 -6.16 -3.94 4.06
CA LEU A 157 -6.79 -4.85 5.02
C LEU A 157 -7.46 -6.06 4.35
N GLY A 158 -7.54 -6.11 3.01
CA GLY A 158 -8.24 -7.17 2.27
C GLY A 158 -9.77 -7.05 2.28
N ASP A 159 -10.32 -5.92 2.73
CA ASP A 159 -11.75 -5.63 2.70
C ASP A 159 -12.14 -4.97 1.38
N GLY A 160 -12.16 -5.78 0.31
CA GLY A 160 -12.49 -5.31 -1.04
C GLY A 160 -13.90 -4.73 -1.16
N THR A 161 -14.84 -5.20 -0.34
CA THR A 161 -16.21 -4.68 -0.31
C THR A 161 -16.22 -3.24 0.18
N LYS A 162 -15.56 -2.94 1.31
CA LYS A 162 -15.45 -1.56 1.79
C LYS A 162 -14.64 -0.70 0.84
N ALA A 163 -13.54 -1.20 0.27
CA ALA A 163 -12.75 -0.47 -0.72
C ALA A 163 -13.61 -0.03 -1.93
N ARG A 164 -14.42 -0.95 -2.48
CA ARG A 164 -15.39 -0.64 -3.54
C ARG A 164 -16.42 0.41 -3.11
N THR A 165 -16.94 0.31 -1.88
CA THR A 165 -17.90 1.30 -1.36
C THR A 165 -17.28 2.70 -1.30
N GLN A 166 -16.00 2.82 -0.90
CA GLN A 166 -15.32 4.11 -0.91
C GLN A 166 -15.16 4.66 -2.33
N LEU A 167 -14.70 3.85 -3.29
CA LEU A 167 -14.62 4.25 -4.70
C LEU A 167 -15.97 4.65 -5.30
N GLY A 168 -17.04 3.90 -4.99
CA GLY A 168 -18.40 4.27 -5.40
C GLY A 168 -18.79 5.63 -4.84
N THR A 169 -18.51 5.88 -3.55
CA THR A 169 -18.80 7.18 -2.91
C THR A 169 -18.03 8.32 -3.57
N LEU A 170 -16.77 8.12 -3.95
CA LEU A 170 -15.99 9.10 -4.72
C LEU A 170 -16.69 9.44 -6.05
N LEU A 171 -17.03 8.40 -6.82
CA LEU A 171 -17.63 8.54 -8.15
C LEU A 171 -19.01 9.19 -8.09
N ASP A 172 -19.86 8.75 -7.16
CA ASP A 172 -21.27 9.17 -7.08
C ASP A 172 -21.42 10.60 -6.54
N LYS A 173 -20.52 11.05 -5.66
CA LYS A 173 -20.68 12.33 -4.95
C LYS A 173 -19.77 13.44 -5.46
N PHE A 174 -18.57 13.13 -5.97
CA PHE A 174 -17.54 14.15 -6.20
C PHE A 174 -17.07 14.24 -7.66
N VAL A 175 -17.15 13.15 -8.42
CA VAL A 175 -16.77 13.13 -9.83
C VAL A 175 -17.91 13.69 -10.68
N GLN A 176 -17.58 14.60 -11.58
CA GLN A 176 -18.52 15.32 -12.44
C GLN A 176 -18.80 14.53 -13.73
N PRO A 177 -19.84 14.89 -14.52
CA PRO A 177 -20.17 14.20 -15.78
C PRO A 177 -19.03 14.17 -16.81
N ASN A 178 -18.12 15.15 -16.75
CA ASN A 178 -16.91 15.19 -17.58
C ASN A 178 -15.74 14.37 -17.01
N THR A 179 -15.99 13.52 -16.00
CA THR A 179 -15.03 12.68 -15.27
C THR A 179 -13.98 13.43 -14.44
N MET A 180 -14.07 14.76 -14.35
CA MET A 180 -13.20 15.53 -13.48
C MET A 180 -13.69 15.48 -12.03
N TYR A 181 -12.75 15.45 -11.09
CA TYR A 181 -13.03 15.68 -9.69
C TYR A 181 -12.99 17.18 -9.37
N LYS A 182 -13.90 17.65 -8.51
CA LYS A 182 -13.89 19.01 -7.98
C LYS A 182 -14.02 18.98 -6.45
N GLU A 183 -13.18 19.77 -5.77
CA GLU A 183 -13.38 20.17 -4.38
C GLU A 183 -13.84 21.63 -4.33
N SER A 184 -12.91 22.58 -4.20
CA SER A 184 -13.15 24.02 -4.43
C SER A 184 -12.97 24.43 -5.92
N GLY A 185 -12.22 23.64 -6.69
CA GLY A 185 -11.97 23.74 -8.13
C GLY A 185 -11.57 22.38 -8.72
N PRO A 186 -11.24 22.27 -10.03
CA PRO A 186 -10.74 21.04 -10.60
C PRO A 186 -9.38 20.68 -9.98
N VAL A 187 -9.25 19.43 -9.54
CA VAL A 187 -8.12 18.94 -8.75
C VAL A 187 -7.74 17.54 -9.27
N ILE A 188 -6.46 17.29 -9.58
CA ILE A 188 -6.02 16.10 -10.33
C ILE A 188 -5.55 14.96 -9.42
N GLU A 189 -5.05 15.26 -8.23
CA GLU A 189 -4.46 14.27 -7.33
C GLU A 189 -5.48 13.24 -6.85
N THR A 190 -6.74 13.63 -6.63
CA THR A 190 -7.78 12.71 -6.13
C THR A 190 -8.15 11.63 -7.17
N PRO A 191 -8.42 11.94 -8.45
CA PRO A 191 -8.59 10.90 -9.46
C PRO A 191 -7.39 9.95 -9.59
N LEU A 192 -6.16 10.47 -9.52
CA LEU A 192 -4.96 9.64 -9.54
C LEU A 192 -4.86 8.73 -8.31
N SER A 193 -5.22 9.25 -7.13
CA SER A 193 -5.35 8.47 -5.90
C SER A 193 -6.45 7.39 -6.02
N GLY A 194 -7.57 7.69 -6.68
CA GLY A 194 -8.62 6.71 -6.99
C GLY A 194 -8.14 5.61 -7.94
N ALA A 195 -7.32 5.94 -8.93
CA ALA A 195 -6.65 4.94 -9.76
C ALA A 195 -5.68 4.06 -8.95
N GLN A 196 -4.94 4.65 -8.00
CA GLN A 196 -4.10 3.89 -7.09
C GLN A 196 -4.92 2.94 -6.20
N THR A 197 -6.07 3.39 -5.67
CA THR A 197 -6.98 2.51 -4.92
C THR A 197 -7.44 1.31 -5.74
N MET A 198 -7.80 1.51 -7.01
CA MET A 198 -8.14 0.39 -7.90
C MET A 198 -6.97 -0.57 -8.08
N HIS A 199 -5.73 -0.06 -8.22
CA HIS A 199 -4.54 -0.90 -8.24
C HIS A 199 -4.38 -1.67 -6.93
N ASP A 200 -4.45 -1.00 -5.77
CA ASP A 200 -4.30 -1.63 -4.46
C ASP A 200 -5.32 -2.76 -4.22
N MET A 201 -6.51 -2.68 -4.83
CA MET A 201 -7.51 -3.76 -4.77
C MET A 201 -7.08 -5.01 -5.55
N VAL A 202 -6.37 -4.86 -6.67
CA VAL A 202 -6.04 -5.97 -7.60
C VAL A 202 -4.58 -6.43 -7.53
N ILE A 203 -3.66 -5.58 -7.07
CA ILE A 203 -2.23 -5.88 -6.92
C ILE A 203 -1.60 -4.99 -5.85
N GLN A 204 -0.80 -5.57 -4.96
CA GLN A 204 0.03 -4.83 -4.00
C GLN A 204 1.44 -5.41 -4.00
N SER A 205 2.46 -4.61 -3.74
CA SER A 205 3.86 -5.08 -3.76
C SER A 205 4.73 -4.62 -2.59
N TRP A 206 4.18 -3.87 -1.65
CA TRP A 206 4.89 -3.37 -0.48
C TRP A 206 5.40 -4.52 0.42
N GLY A 207 6.51 -4.28 1.11
CA GLY A 207 7.14 -5.27 1.99
C GLY A 207 7.71 -6.47 1.23
N GLY A 208 8.14 -6.28 -0.02
CA GLY A 208 8.78 -7.31 -0.84
C GLY A 208 7.87 -8.50 -1.17
N THR A 209 6.55 -8.30 -1.20
CA THR A 209 5.57 -9.37 -1.45
C THR A 209 4.57 -8.93 -2.51
N LEU A 210 4.53 -9.65 -3.64
CA LEU A 210 3.53 -9.47 -4.69
C LEU A 210 2.22 -10.12 -4.26
N ARG A 211 1.25 -9.34 -3.82
CA ARG A 211 -0.09 -9.83 -3.44
C ARG A 211 -1.03 -9.63 -4.60
N VAL A 212 -1.45 -10.73 -5.22
CA VAL A 212 -2.37 -10.72 -6.37
C VAL A 212 -3.81 -10.81 -5.87
N PHE A 213 -4.67 -9.92 -6.36
CA PHE A 213 -6.08 -9.78 -5.95
C PHE A 213 -6.30 -9.70 -4.42
N PRO A 214 -5.54 -8.87 -3.67
CA PRO A 214 -5.59 -8.85 -2.21
C PRO A 214 -6.90 -8.29 -1.66
N GLY A 215 -7.58 -7.41 -2.40
CA GLY A 215 -8.78 -6.70 -1.96
C GLY A 215 -9.85 -6.62 -3.06
N VAL A 216 -10.02 -7.68 -3.85
CA VAL A 216 -11.06 -7.71 -4.90
C VAL A 216 -12.43 -7.98 -4.27
N PRO A 217 -13.45 -7.12 -4.47
CA PRO A 217 -14.80 -7.33 -3.95
C PRO A 217 -15.48 -8.52 -4.63
N ALA A 218 -16.39 -9.19 -3.93
CA ALA A 218 -17.17 -10.30 -4.49
C ALA A 218 -17.98 -9.92 -5.75
N SER A 219 -18.36 -8.64 -5.87
CA SER A 219 -19.05 -8.11 -7.06
C SER A 219 -18.18 -8.06 -8.33
N TRP A 220 -16.85 -8.19 -8.19
CA TRP A 220 -15.92 -8.30 -9.32
C TRP A 220 -15.52 -9.77 -9.48
N ALA A 221 -16.46 -10.57 -9.98
CA ALA A 221 -16.25 -12.00 -10.21
C ALA A 221 -15.11 -12.25 -11.20
N ASP A 222 -15.04 -11.42 -12.24
CA ASP A 222 -14.06 -11.51 -13.30
C ASP A 222 -13.14 -10.30 -13.27
N VAL A 223 -11.82 -10.54 -13.25
CA VAL A 223 -10.79 -9.50 -13.22
C VAL A 223 -9.61 -9.96 -14.07
N THR A 224 -9.14 -9.08 -14.95
CA THR A 224 -7.90 -9.28 -15.70
C THR A 224 -6.95 -8.13 -15.38
N ILE A 225 -5.73 -8.47 -14.98
CA ILE A 225 -4.59 -7.53 -14.95
C ILE A 225 -3.54 -7.99 -15.95
N HIS A 226 -2.90 -7.04 -16.64
CA HIS A 226 -1.89 -7.32 -17.65
C HIS A 226 -0.68 -6.41 -17.46
N ASN A 227 0.48 -7.02 -17.19
CA ASN A 227 1.78 -6.35 -17.06
C ASN A 227 1.75 -5.14 -16.10
N LEU A 228 1.01 -5.23 -14.99
CA LEU A 228 1.10 -4.21 -13.95
C LEU A 228 2.48 -4.29 -13.31
N ARG A 229 3.16 -3.14 -13.23
CA ARG A 229 4.51 -3.06 -12.68
C ARG A 229 4.46 -2.97 -11.17
N THR A 230 5.30 -3.76 -10.50
CA THR A 230 5.39 -3.81 -9.04
C THR A 230 6.80 -3.47 -8.56
N GLU A 231 6.94 -3.26 -7.25
CA GLU A 231 8.26 -3.21 -6.59
C GLU A 231 9.11 -4.45 -6.95
N GLY A 232 10.42 -4.28 -7.04
CA GLY A 232 11.34 -5.31 -7.54
C GLY A 232 11.41 -5.44 -9.07
N ALA A 233 10.73 -4.54 -9.79
CA ALA A 233 10.67 -4.52 -11.26
C ALA A 233 10.08 -5.82 -11.85
N PHE A 234 9.01 -6.34 -11.24
CA PHE A 234 8.22 -7.39 -11.85
C PHE A 234 7.08 -6.80 -12.69
N LEU A 235 6.71 -7.49 -13.77
CA LEU A 235 5.45 -7.31 -14.47
C LEU A 235 4.55 -8.47 -14.11
N VAL A 236 3.37 -8.16 -13.58
CA VAL A 236 2.39 -9.16 -13.14
C VAL A 236 1.16 -9.10 -14.03
N SER A 237 0.77 -10.27 -14.54
CA SER A 237 -0.53 -10.48 -15.17
C SER A 237 -1.28 -11.57 -14.42
N ALA A 238 -2.59 -11.48 -14.32
CA ALA A 238 -3.40 -12.51 -13.70
C ALA A 238 -4.84 -12.43 -14.21
N VAL A 239 -5.49 -13.59 -14.27
CA VAL A 239 -6.87 -13.70 -14.69
C VAL A 239 -7.66 -14.36 -13.57
N ARG A 240 -8.76 -13.73 -13.19
CA ARG A 240 -9.78 -14.23 -12.26
C ARG A 240 -11.08 -14.40 -13.04
N LYS A 241 -11.72 -15.57 -12.90
CA LYS A 241 -13.02 -15.90 -13.50
C LYS A 241 -13.93 -16.49 -12.43
N ALA A 242 -15.19 -16.08 -12.39
CA ALA A 242 -16.19 -16.56 -11.44
C ALA A 242 -15.69 -16.56 -9.98
N GLY A 243 -14.95 -15.52 -9.59
CA GLY A 243 -14.40 -15.36 -8.25
C GLY A 243 -13.20 -16.26 -7.93
N LYS A 244 -12.57 -16.91 -8.92
CA LYS A 244 -11.38 -17.76 -8.73
C LYS A 244 -10.25 -17.34 -9.64
N THR A 245 -9.04 -17.26 -9.10
CA THR A 245 -7.85 -16.96 -9.90
C THR A 245 -7.50 -18.20 -10.71
N GLN A 246 -7.29 -18.00 -12.01
CA GLN A 246 -7.03 -19.07 -12.98
C GLN A 246 -5.53 -19.31 -13.11
N PHE A 247 -4.76 -18.23 -13.24
CA PHE A 247 -3.31 -18.25 -13.28
C PHE A 247 -2.74 -16.90 -12.88
N ILE A 248 -1.46 -16.89 -12.53
CA ILE A 248 -0.66 -15.69 -12.28
C ILE A 248 0.61 -15.80 -13.12
N ARG A 249 0.90 -14.78 -13.92
CA ARG A 249 2.13 -14.68 -14.70
C ARG A 249 3.03 -13.59 -14.11
N VAL A 250 4.29 -13.92 -13.90
CA VAL A 250 5.29 -13.00 -13.35
C VAL A 250 6.50 -12.97 -14.27
N LYS A 251 6.81 -11.78 -14.77
CA LYS A 251 8.07 -11.51 -15.48
C LYS A 251 9.00 -10.70 -14.61
N SER A 252 10.20 -11.20 -14.37
CA SER A 252 11.26 -10.49 -13.65
C SER A 252 12.06 -9.64 -14.63
N LEU A 253 12.17 -8.33 -14.41
CA LEU A 253 13.02 -7.48 -15.25
C LEU A 253 14.41 -7.29 -14.65
N ALA A 254 14.55 -7.45 -13.33
CA ALA A 254 15.78 -7.14 -12.60
C ALA A 254 16.42 -8.34 -11.88
N GLY A 255 15.76 -9.50 -11.83
CA GLY A 255 16.27 -10.65 -11.08
C GLY A 255 16.17 -10.51 -9.55
N GLU A 256 15.23 -9.68 -9.07
CA GLU A 256 14.99 -9.48 -7.64
C GLU A 256 14.38 -10.73 -6.99
N PRO A 257 14.52 -10.90 -5.66
CA PRO A 257 13.81 -11.93 -4.92
C PRO A 257 12.31 -11.86 -5.17
N CYS A 258 11.73 -12.91 -5.76
CA CYS A 258 10.31 -12.97 -6.10
C CYS A 258 9.54 -13.73 -5.01
N LYS A 259 8.66 -13.01 -4.30
CA LYS A 259 7.71 -13.61 -3.34
C LYS A 259 6.29 -13.24 -3.72
N VAL A 260 5.45 -14.24 -3.99
CA VAL A 260 4.06 -14.06 -4.46
C VAL A 260 3.07 -14.61 -3.45
N LEU A 261 2.06 -13.83 -3.07
CA LEU A 261 0.84 -14.33 -2.42
C LEU A 261 -0.22 -14.58 -3.50
N PRO A 262 -0.51 -15.84 -3.86
CA PRO A 262 -1.33 -16.18 -5.02
C PRO A 262 -2.84 -16.08 -4.71
N GLY A 263 -3.33 -14.87 -4.47
CA GLY A 263 -4.68 -14.63 -3.96
C GLY A 263 -5.77 -15.28 -4.82
N GLY A 264 -6.58 -16.15 -4.19
CA GLY A 264 -7.70 -16.84 -4.82
C GLY A 264 -7.34 -17.94 -5.82
N LEU A 265 -6.05 -18.29 -5.98
CA LEU A 265 -5.61 -19.45 -6.75
C LEU A 265 -5.60 -20.67 -5.82
N ALA A 266 -6.18 -21.79 -6.25
CA ALA A 266 -6.21 -22.99 -5.42
C ALA A 266 -4.84 -23.69 -5.44
N GLY A 267 -4.36 -24.08 -4.26
CA GLY A 267 -3.23 -25.02 -4.15
C GLY A 267 -3.68 -26.48 -4.32
N PRO A 268 -2.74 -27.44 -4.47
CA PRO A 268 -1.29 -27.24 -4.64
C PRO A 268 -0.95 -26.47 -5.93
N TYR A 269 0.25 -25.90 -6.02
CA TYR A 269 0.66 -25.03 -7.13
C TYR A 269 1.70 -25.70 -8.03
N ASP A 270 1.63 -25.40 -9.33
CA ASP A 270 2.72 -25.65 -10.28
C ASP A 270 3.28 -24.29 -10.75
N VAL A 271 4.60 -24.21 -10.95
CA VAL A 271 5.27 -23.06 -11.55
C VAL A 271 6.03 -23.52 -12.79
N GLN A 272 5.70 -22.93 -13.93
CA GLN A 272 6.30 -23.29 -15.22
C GLN A 272 7.00 -22.08 -15.84
N SER A 273 8.17 -22.29 -16.43
CA SER A 273 8.88 -21.27 -17.20
C SER A 273 8.18 -21.06 -18.54
N LEU A 274 7.85 -19.81 -18.85
CA LEU A 274 7.41 -19.40 -20.19
C LEU A 274 8.59 -19.06 -21.10
N SER A 275 9.74 -18.69 -20.52
CA SER A 275 10.95 -18.33 -21.28
C SER A 275 11.77 -19.56 -21.71
N GLY A 276 11.92 -20.55 -20.83
CA GLY A 276 12.77 -21.74 -21.04
C GLY A 276 12.00 -23.05 -21.23
N GLY A 277 10.69 -23.06 -20.95
CA GLY A 277 9.88 -24.27 -20.88
C GLY A 277 10.19 -25.13 -19.65
N GLY A 278 9.17 -25.79 -19.12
CA GLY A 278 9.30 -26.76 -18.02
C GLY A 278 9.21 -26.16 -16.61
N PRO A 279 9.28 -27.03 -15.58
CA PRO A 279 9.00 -26.65 -14.19
C PRO A 279 10.10 -25.78 -13.59
N VAL A 280 9.71 -24.82 -12.74
CA VAL A 280 10.60 -23.96 -11.98
C VAL A 280 10.52 -24.30 -10.50
N THR A 281 11.68 -24.39 -9.84
CA THR A 281 11.74 -24.62 -8.39
C THR A 281 11.17 -23.43 -7.64
N PHE A 282 10.27 -23.70 -6.71
CA PHE A 282 9.73 -22.72 -5.78
C PHE A 282 9.62 -23.33 -4.38
N LYS A 283 9.52 -22.46 -3.38
CA LYS A 283 9.22 -22.84 -2.00
C LYS A 283 7.88 -22.21 -1.59
N GLN A 284 6.95 -23.03 -1.13
CA GLN A 284 5.77 -22.53 -0.43
C GLN A 284 6.13 -22.26 1.04
N ASN A 285 5.91 -21.04 1.49
CA ASN A 285 6.18 -20.60 2.86
C ASN A 285 4.95 -20.83 3.76
N SER A 286 5.15 -20.78 5.07
CA SER A 286 4.08 -20.99 6.07
C SER A 286 3.00 -19.90 6.06
N ASP A 287 3.32 -18.71 5.53
CA ASP A 287 2.38 -17.59 5.33
C ASP A 287 1.56 -17.72 4.02
N GLY A 288 1.71 -18.84 3.30
CA GLY A 288 1.02 -19.12 2.03
C GLY A 288 1.66 -18.46 0.80
N THR A 289 2.76 -17.72 0.97
CA THR A 289 3.49 -17.14 -0.16
C THR A 289 4.36 -18.17 -0.87
N LEU A 290 4.66 -17.92 -2.15
CA LEU A 290 5.59 -18.68 -2.97
C LEU A 290 6.86 -17.87 -3.18
N SER A 291 8.01 -18.39 -2.74
CA SER A 291 9.32 -17.86 -3.10
C SER A 291 9.81 -18.54 -4.38
N ILE A 292 10.04 -17.76 -5.43
CA ILE A 292 10.42 -18.27 -6.76
C ILE A 292 11.77 -17.66 -7.14
N THR A 293 12.70 -18.48 -7.62
CA THR A 293 14.00 -18.00 -8.11
C THR A 293 13.83 -17.59 -9.57
N LEU A 294 14.02 -16.30 -9.88
CA LEU A 294 13.90 -15.75 -11.22
C LEU A 294 15.13 -14.89 -11.54
N ALA A 295 15.82 -15.17 -12.63
CA ALA A 295 16.80 -14.29 -13.22
C ALA A 295 16.14 -13.10 -13.93
N SER A 296 16.94 -12.10 -14.33
CA SER A 296 16.44 -11.03 -15.20
C SER A 296 15.95 -11.61 -16.53
N ASN A 297 14.77 -11.18 -16.95
CA ASN A 297 14.01 -11.64 -18.12
C ASN A 297 13.39 -13.04 -18.02
N ASP A 298 13.50 -13.71 -16.86
CA ASP A 298 12.70 -14.90 -16.62
C ASP A 298 11.22 -14.54 -16.51
N GLU A 299 10.39 -15.38 -17.10
CA GLU A 299 8.94 -15.28 -17.05
C GLU A 299 8.36 -16.64 -16.68
N VAL A 300 7.48 -16.64 -15.68
CA VAL A 300 6.82 -17.85 -15.16
C VAL A 300 5.32 -17.69 -15.11
N VAL A 301 4.63 -18.82 -15.17
CA VAL A 301 3.21 -18.93 -14.86
C VAL A 301 3.00 -19.84 -13.65
N ILE A 302 2.14 -19.41 -12.74
CA ILE A 302 1.71 -20.10 -11.54
C ILE A 302 0.27 -20.57 -11.78
N THR A 303 0.02 -21.86 -11.64
CA THR A 303 -1.30 -22.50 -11.83
C THR A 303 -1.60 -23.44 -10.67
N THR A 304 -2.86 -23.88 -10.56
CA THR A 304 -3.20 -25.02 -9.71
C THR A 304 -2.62 -26.29 -10.31
N SER A 305 -1.99 -27.12 -9.48
CA SER A 305 -1.33 -28.35 -9.93
C SER A 305 -2.34 -29.32 -10.53
N GLY A 306 -1.93 -29.99 -11.61
CA GLY A 306 -2.80 -30.90 -12.37
C GLY A 306 -3.89 -30.21 -13.20
N THR A 307 -3.88 -28.89 -13.31
CA THR A 307 -4.77 -28.13 -14.19
C THR A 307 -4.03 -27.55 -15.39
N SER A 308 -4.76 -27.27 -16.47
CA SER A 308 -4.24 -26.58 -17.65
C SER A 308 -5.19 -25.44 -18.01
N PRO A 309 -5.17 -24.34 -17.25
CA PRO A 309 -6.06 -23.21 -17.51
C PRO A 309 -5.71 -22.55 -18.84
N ASP A 310 -6.71 -21.97 -19.48
CA ASP A 310 -6.51 -21.06 -20.61
C ASP A 310 -5.70 -19.84 -20.15
N LEU A 311 -4.49 -19.69 -20.69
CA LEU A 311 -3.55 -18.61 -20.35
C LEU A 311 -3.83 -17.31 -21.11
N THR A 312 -4.94 -17.24 -21.85
CA THR A 312 -5.34 -16.03 -22.57
C THR A 312 -5.59 -14.87 -21.62
N ILE A 313 -4.89 -13.76 -21.87
CA ILE A 313 -5.12 -12.49 -21.18
C ILE A 313 -5.96 -11.61 -22.11
N ALA A 314 -7.22 -11.41 -21.75
CA ALA A 314 -8.16 -10.59 -22.52
C ALA A 314 -8.96 -9.66 -21.59
N PRO A 315 -9.47 -8.53 -22.09
CA PRO A 315 -10.38 -7.68 -21.34
C PRO A 315 -11.59 -8.47 -20.84
N VAL A 316 -12.06 -8.15 -19.63
CA VAL A 316 -13.33 -8.66 -19.13
C VAL A 316 -14.45 -8.04 -19.97
N GLY A 317 -15.39 -8.85 -20.47
CA GLY A 317 -16.52 -8.36 -21.24
C GLY A 317 -17.39 -7.42 -20.40
N GLY A 318 -17.72 -6.25 -20.94
CA GLY A 318 -18.70 -5.35 -20.33
C GLY A 318 -20.13 -5.79 -20.63
N ASP A 319 -21.11 -5.26 -19.88
CA ASP A 319 -22.53 -5.49 -20.15
C ASP A 319 -23.08 -4.60 -21.29
N ASN A 320 -22.18 -4.03 -22.10
CA ASN A 320 -22.45 -3.09 -23.20
C ASN A 320 -23.25 -1.84 -22.81
N LYS A 321 -23.42 -1.56 -21.52
CA LYS A 321 -24.04 -0.31 -21.07
C LYS A 321 -23.01 0.80 -21.03
N ARG A 322 -23.35 1.91 -21.68
CA ARG A 322 -22.56 3.14 -21.62
C ARG A 322 -22.98 3.90 -20.36
N TYR A 323 -22.18 3.78 -19.32
CA TYR A 323 -22.35 4.54 -18.08
C TYR A 323 -21.66 5.93 -18.11
N TRP A 324 -20.93 6.23 -19.19
CA TRP A 324 -20.19 7.48 -19.32
C TRP A 324 -21.07 8.54 -20.01
N GLY A 325 -21.34 9.60 -19.24
CA GLY A 325 -22.52 10.44 -19.37
C GLY A 325 -23.47 10.09 -18.23
N LEU A 326 -23.22 10.66 -17.04
CA LEU A 326 -24.24 10.66 -15.98
C LEU A 326 -25.56 11.20 -16.58
N PRO A 327 -26.72 10.65 -16.18
CA PRO A 327 -28.01 10.94 -16.80
C PRO A 327 -28.33 12.44 -16.93
#